data_AF-B1WRY3-F1
#
_entry.id   AF-B1WRY3-F1
#
_cell.length_a   1.000
_cell.length_b   1.000
_cell.length_c   1.000
_cell.angle_alpha   90.00
_cell.angle_beta   90.00
_cell.angle_gamma   90.00
#
_symmetry.space_group_name_H-M   'P 1'
#
loop_
_entity.id
_entity.type
_entity.pdbx_description
1 polymer ?
#
loop_
_entity_poly.entity_id
_entity_poly.type
_entity_poly.pdbx_seq_one_letter_code
_entity_poly.pdbx_strand_id
1 'polypeptide(L)'
;MNHLSSDHNKTVQAILNDYQEQISLCLTEIKKVINLLDAPIMISGNQQQLSEKLALANRMITQTTERLEKLEEHSQLLQNQSHLTELENYGEIRELLAYQLEKIKQKTEKWQYSA
;
A
#
# COMPACT_ATOMS: atom_id res chain seq x y z
N MET A 1 -32.22 -0.05 -27.17
CA MET A 1 -30.80 0.36 -27.06
C MET A 1 -30.56 0.84 -25.64
N ASN A 2 -29.93 0.05 -24.77
CA ASN A 2 -29.52 0.44 -23.40
C ASN A 2 -28.27 -0.34 -22.92
N HIS A 3 -27.52 -1.00 -23.83
CA HIS A 3 -26.41 -1.88 -23.44
C HIS A 3 -25.14 -1.12 -23.04
N LEU A 4 -24.92 0.08 -23.59
CA LEU A 4 -23.70 0.86 -23.36
C LEU A 4 -23.56 1.39 -21.92
N SER A 5 -24.66 1.78 -21.24
CA SER A 5 -24.55 2.24 -19.85
C SER A 5 -24.42 1.08 -18.85
N SER A 6 -24.96 -0.10 -19.18
CA SER A 6 -24.85 -1.30 -18.34
C SER A 6 -23.43 -1.84 -18.30
N ASP A 7 -22.72 -1.86 -19.43
CA ASP A 7 -21.35 -2.38 -19.49
C ASP A 7 -20.33 -1.38 -18.91
N HIS A 8 -20.61 -0.09 -19.04
CA HIS A 8 -19.85 0.97 -18.38
C HIS A 8 -19.95 0.87 -16.85
N ASN A 9 -21.15 0.75 -16.30
CA ASN A 9 -21.34 0.60 -14.84
C ASN A 9 -20.67 -0.65 -14.27
N LYS A 10 -20.67 -1.77 -15.00
CA LYS A 10 -19.97 -3.00 -14.57
C LYS A 10 -18.46 -2.80 -14.53
N THR A 11 -17.89 -2.11 -15.51
CA THR A 11 -16.45 -1.80 -15.54
C THR A 11 -16.05 -0.93 -14.36
N VAL A 12 -16.84 0.10 -14.04
CA VAL A 12 -16.60 1.00 -12.90
C VAL A 12 -16.67 0.25 -11.58
N GLN A 13 -17.67 -0.60 -11.40
CA GLN A 13 -17.79 -1.42 -10.20
C GLN A 13 -16.62 -2.39 -10.04
N ALA A 14 -16.13 -2.99 -11.14
CA ALA A 14 -14.96 -3.86 -11.10
C ALA A 14 -13.69 -3.11 -10.67
N ILE A 15 -13.48 -1.89 -11.17
CA ILE A 15 -12.36 -1.03 -10.77
C ILE A 15 -12.48 -0.63 -9.29
N LEU A 16 -13.68 -0.28 -8.81
CA LEU A 16 -13.92 0.04 -7.39
C LEU A 16 -13.64 -1.15 -6.46
N ASN A 17 -14.09 -2.35 -6.84
CA ASN A 17 -13.85 -3.56 -6.06
C ASN A 17 -12.35 -3.88 -5.99
N ASP A 18 -11.63 -3.80 -7.12
CA ASP A 18 -10.17 -3.99 -7.14
C ASP A 18 -9.47 -2.91 -6.29
N TYR A 19 -9.91 -1.65 -6.37
CA TYR A 19 -9.40 -0.57 -5.54
C TYR A 19 -9.49 -0.87 -4.04
N GLN A 20 -10.66 -1.32 -3.57
CA GLN A 20 -10.87 -1.71 -2.17
C GLN A 20 -9.97 -2.88 -1.74
N GLU A 21 -9.80 -3.88 -2.62
CA GLU A 21 -8.91 -5.00 -2.38
C GLU A 21 -7.45 -4.55 -2.27
N GLN A 22 -6.98 -3.69 -3.18
CA GLN A 22 -5.63 -3.14 -3.14
C GLN A 22 -5.38 -2.30 -1.88
N ILE A 23 -6.33 -1.48 -1.42
CA ILE A 23 -6.22 -0.79 -0.12
C ILE A 23 -6.02 -1.78 1.03
N SER A 24 -6.84 -2.83 1.07
CA SER A 24 -6.81 -3.83 2.15
C SER A 24 -5.48 -4.59 2.17
N LEU A 25 -4.93 -4.87 0.99
CA LEU A 25 -3.62 -5.46 0.83
C LEU A 25 -2.50 -4.53 1.31
N CYS A 26 -2.52 -3.25 0.94
CA CYS A 26 -1.57 -2.24 1.42
C CYS A 26 -1.58 -2.14 2.96
N LEU A 27 -2.77 -2.05 3.57
CA LEU A 27 -2.91 -2.04 5.04
C LEU A 27 -2.27 -3.26 5.69
N THR A 28 -2.49 -4.43 5.10
CA THR A 28 -1.97 -5.70 5.61
C THR A 28 -0.44 -5.75 5.52
N GLU A 29 0.13 -5.30 4.42
CA GLU A 29 1.59 -5.28 4.22
C GLU A 29 2.27 -4.28 5.13
N ILE A 30 1.76 -3.06 5.24
CA ILE A 30 2.27 -2.04 6.18
C ILE A 30 2.29 -2.59 7.60
N LYS A 31 1.20 -3.22 8.06
CA LYS A 31 1.15 -3.86 9.39
C LYS A 31 2.20 -4.96 9.54
N LYS A 32 2.40 -5.79 8.52
CA LYS A 32 3.43 -6.83 8.54
C LYS A 32 4.84 -6.24 8.63
N VAL A 33 5.12 -5.16 7.90
CA VAL A 33 6.44 -4.50 7.97
C VAL A 33 6.67 -3.87 9.33
N ILE A 34 5.65 -3.22 9.92
CA ILE A 34 5.73 -2.68 11.29
C ILE A 34 6.05 -3.81 12.28
N ASN A 35 5.26 -4.88 12.26
CA ASN A 35 5.45 -6.03 13.16
C ASN A 35 6.82 -6.69 12.97
N LEU A 36 7.27 -6.80 11.71
CA LEU A 36 8.60 -7.28 11.41
C LEU A 36 9.62 -6.37 12.09
N LEU A 37 9.65 -5.07 11.79
CA LEU A 37 10.61 -4.11 12.34
C LEU A 37 10.60 -4.04 13.87
N ASP A 38 9.42 -4.12 14.51
CA ASP A 38 9.28 -4.07 15.98
C ASP A 38 9.64 -5.38 16.69
N ALA A 39 9.75 -6.50 15.97
CA ALA A 39 10.15 -7.76 16.56
C ALA A 39 11.58 -7.67 17.18
N PRO A 40 11.78 -8.10 18.43
CA PRO A 40 13.07 -8.00 19.11
C PRO A 40 14.13 -8.83 18.38
N ILE A 41 15.34 -8.27 18.23
CA ILE A 41 16.49 -8.98 17.65
C ILE A 41 17.20 -9.74 18.77
N MET A 42 17.36 -11.06 18.64
CA MET A 42 18.14 -11.85 19.60
C MET A 42 19.63 -11.53 19.45
N ILE A 43 20.30 -11.30 20.57
CA ILE A 43 21.62 -10.65 20.67
C ILE A 43 22.78 -11.51 20.11
N SER A 44 22.58 -12.81 19.84
CA SER A 44 23.64 -13.71 19.36
C SER A 44 23.42 -14.15 17.91
N GLY A 45 24.14 -13.54 16.95
CA GLY A 45 23.99 -13.79 15.49
C GLY A 45 23.59 -12.53 14.67
N ASN A 46 23.74 -11.37 15.30
CA ASN A 46 23.00 -10.11 15.12
C ASN A 46 22.98 -9.48 13.71
N GLN A 47 24.05 -9.59 12.90
CA GLN A 47 24.12 -8.87 11.61
C GLN A 47 23.39 -9.57 10.46
N GLN A 48 23.48 -10.89 10.33
CA GLN A 48 22.82 -11.60 9.23
C GLN A 48 21.29 -11.58 9.40
N GLN A 49 20.79 -11.81 10.61
CA GLN A 49 19.37 -11.75 10.91
C GLN A 49 18.79 -10.34 10.73
N LEU A 50 19.54 -9.30 11.13
CA LEU A 50 19.16 -7.91 10.87
C LEU A 50 19.15 -7.62 9.36
N SER A 51 20.15 -8.07 8.61
CA SER A 51 20.22 -7.90 7.16
C SER A 51 19.05 -8.57 6.44
N GLU A 52 18.73 -9.82 6.78
CA GLU A 52 17.58 -10.56 6.23
C GLU A 52 16.25 -9.87 6.56
N LYS A 53 16.12 -9.37 7.80
CA LYS A 53 14.96 -8.62 8.25
C LYS A 53 14.79 -7.31 7.49
N LEU A 54 15.87 -6.56 7.29
CA LEU A 54 15.86 -5.30 6.51
C LEU A 54 15.58 -5.57 5.03
N ALA A 55 16.17 -6.62 4.44
CA ALA A 55 15.92 -7.01 3.06
C ALA A 55 14.44 -7.39 2.83
N LEU A 56 13.86 -8.15 3.76
CA LEU A 56 12.43 -8.49 3.73
C LEU A 56 11.55 -7.24 3.89
N ALA A 57 11.86 -6.35 4.85
CA ALA A 57 11.15 -5.10 5.03
C ALA A 57 11.19 -4.23 3.76
N ASN A 58 12.37 -4.05 3.16
CA ASN A 58 12.55 -3.29 1.92
C ASN A 58 11.76 -3.88 0.76
N ARG A 59 11.77 -5.21 0.59
CA ARG A 59 10.95 -5.87 -0.45
C ARG A 59 9.46 -5.58 -0.27
N MET A 60 8.96 -5.68 0.96
CA MET A 60 7.56 -5.42 1.26
C MET A 60 7.22 -3.93 1.06
N ILE A 61 8.12 -3.02 1.44
CA ILE A 61 7.97 -1.58 1.18
C ILE A 61 7.83 -1.33 -0.32
N THR A 62 8.72 -1.88 -1.16
CA THR A 62 8.64 -1.75 -2.62
C THR A 62 7.31 -2.26 -3.17
N GLN A 63 6.87 -3.44 -2.74
CA GLN A 63 5.59 -4.02 -3.18
C GLN A 63 4.39 -3.13 -2.82
N THR A 64 4.39 -2.57 -1.61
CA THR A 64 3.33 -1.66 -1.17
C THR A 64 3.38 -0.32 -1.91
N THR A 65 4.57 0.20 -2.23
CA THR A 65 4.72 1.41 -3.06
C THR A 65 4.10 1.20 -4.44
N GLU A 66 4.45 0.10 -5.14
CA GLU A 66 3.90 -0.21 -6.46
C GLU A 66 2.37 -0.34 -6.44
N ARG A 67 1.80 -0.86 -5.34
CA ARG A 67 0.34 -0.93 -5.18
C ARG A 67 -0.29 0.44 -4.95
N LEU A 68 0.35 1.31 -4.18
CA LEU A 68 -0.14 2.68 -3.99
C LEU A 68 -0.12 3.49 -5.30
N GLU A 69 0.87 3.26 -6.16
CA GLU A 69 0.93 3.85 -7.50
C GLU A 69 -0.24 3.36 -8.37
N LYS A 70 -0.56 2.06 -8.37
CA LYS A 70 -1.74 1.54 -9.08
C LYS A 70 -3.06 2.10 -8.55
N LEU A 71 -3.16 2.27 -7.23
CA LEU A 71 -4.31 2.94 -6.61
C LEU A 71 -4.43 4.40 -7.05
N GLU A 72 -3.31 5.10 -7.27
CA GLU A 72 -3.34 6.45 -7.85
C GLU A 72 -3.89 6.44 -9.28
N GLU A 73 -3.39 5.54 -10.12
CA GLU A 73 -3.87 5.39 -11.50
C GLU A 73 -5.37 5.08 -11.55
N HIS A 74 -5.85 4.15 -10.73
CA HIS A 74 -7.27 3.83 -10.63
C HIS A 74 -8.09 5.02 -10.12
N SER A 75 -7.57 5.79 -9.15
CA SER A 75 -8.25 6.99 -8.66
C SER A 75 -8.41 8.05 -9.75
N GLN A 76 -7.39 8.24 -10.60
CA GLN A 76 -7.46 9.19 -11.72
C GLN A 76 -8.47 8.75 -12.79
N LEU A 77 -8.53 7.45 -13.08
CA LEU A 77 -9.53 6.90 -14.01
C LEU A 77 -10.96 7.07 -13.49
N LEU A 78 -11.16 6.93 -12.18
CA LEU A 78 -12.46 7.08 -11.53
C LEU A 78 -12.86 8.55 -11.32
N GLN A 79 -11.91 9.48 -11.13
CA GLN A 79 -12.20 10.93 -11.03
C GLN A 79 -12.86 11.51 -12.27
N ASN A 80 -12.62 10.93 -13.44
CA ASN A 80 -13.31 11.30 -14.68
C ASN A 80 -14.80 10.89 -14.68
N GLN A 81 -15.26 10.20 -13.63
CA GLN A 81 -16.65 9.85 -13.41
C GLN A 81 -17.25 10.79 -12.36
N SER A 82 -18.14 11.65 -12.82
CA SER A 82 -18.95 12.49 -11.95
C SER A 82 -19.75 11.58 -10.98
N HIS A 83 -19.71 11.86 -9.67
CA HIS A 83 -20.62 11.33 -8.63
C HIS A 83 -20.19 10.16 -7.73
N LEU A 84 -18.89 9.89 -7.52
CA LEU A 84 -18.48 8.88 -6.54
C LEU A 84 -17.91 9.51 -5.26
N THR A 85 -18.77 9.78 -4.28
CA THR A 85 -18.38 10.23 -2.92
C THR A 85 -17.42 9.25 -2.23
N GLU A 86 -17.46 7.97 -2.61
CA GLU A 86 -16.52 6.96 -2.12
C GLU A 86 -15.07 7.24 -2.53
N LEU A 87 -14.83 7.97 -3.63
CA LEU A 87 -13.47 8.31 -4.09
C LEU A 87 -12.75 9.28 -3.16
N GLU A 88 -13.48 10.20 -2.52
CA GLU A 88 -12.88 11.14 -1.56
C GLU A 88 -12.34 10.36 -0.34
N ASN A 89 -13.15 9.47 0.23
CA ASN A 89 -12.73 8.60 1.33
C ASN A 89 -11.55 7.69 0.94
N TYR A 90 -11.55 7.14 -0.27
CA TYR A 90 -10.44 6.33 -0.77
C TYR A 90 -9.15 7.15 -0.97
N GLY A 91 -9.27 8.40 -1.41
CA GLY A 91 -8.16 9.34 -1.51
C GLY A 91 -7.50 9.57 -0.15
N GLU A 92 -8.29 9.87 0.88
CA GLU A 92 -7.80 10.05 2.25
C GLU A 92 -7.10 8.79 2.80
N ILE A 93 -7.68 7.61 2.57
CA ILE A 93 -7.09 6.34 3.01
C ILE A 93 -5.75 6.10 2.29
N ARG A 94 -5.66 6.38 1.00
CA ARG A 94 -4.43 6.25 0.21
C ARG A 94 -3.33 7.19 0.73
N GLU A 95 -3.66 8.45 1.04
CA GLU A 95 -2.71 9.41 1.60
C GLU A 95 -2.18 8.96 2.96
N LEU A 96 -3.07 8.46 3.84
CA LEU A 96 -2.67 7.89 5.12
C LEU A 96 -1.75 6.67 4.95
N LEU A 97 -2.04 5.79 3.99
CA LEU A 97 -1.18 4.64 3.66
C LEU A 97 0.20 5.08 3.18
N ALA A 98 0.27 6.06 2.26
CA ALA A 98 1.52 6.61 1.77
C ALA A 98 2.35 7.24 2.91
N TYR A 99 1.70 7.99 3.80
CA TYR A 99 2.35 8.57 4.97
C TYR A 99 2.94 7.49 5.90
N GLN A 100 2.18 6.43 6.20
CA GLN A 100 2.66 5.32 7.04
C GLN A 100 3.84 4.59 6.39
N LEU A 101 3.78 4.35 5.08
CA LEU A 101 4.85 3.71 4.33
C LEU A 101 6.13 4.55 4.37
N GLU A 102 6.03 5.86 4.22
CA GLU A 102 7.16 6.78 4.31
C GLU A 102 7.80 6.76 5.71
N LYS A 103 6.99 6.72 6.78
CA LYS A 103 7.51 6.58 8.15
C LYS A 103 8.26 5.27 8.38
N ILE A 104 7.74 4.17 7.82
CA ILE A 104 8.39 2.87 7.86
C ILE A 104 9.72 2.92 7.11
N LYS A 105 9.74 3.48 5.90
CA LYS A 105 10.96 3.63 5.08
C LYS A 105 12.04 4.40 5.84
N GLN A 106 11.70 5.54 6.44
CA GLN A 106 12.61 6.33 7.27
C GLN A 106 13.16 5.54 8.45
N LYS A 107 12.34 4.68 9.10
CA LYS A 107 12.78 3.83 10.20
C LYS A 107 13.74 2.74 9.72
N THR A 108 13.42 2.08 8.60
CA THR A 108 14.25 1.05 7.99
C THR A 108 15.61 1.62 7.57
N GLU A 109 15.64 2.79 6.94
CA GLU A 109 16.89 3.48 6.56
C GLU A 109 17.74 3.81 7.78
N LYS A 110 17.16 4.36 8.85
CA LYS A 110 17.90 4.62 10.10
C LYS A 110 18.55 3.36 10.65
N TRP A 111 17.85 2.22 10.63
CA TRP A 111 18.39 0.95 11.12
C TRP A 111 19.51 0.41 10.23
N GLN A 112 19.39 0.59 8.91
CA GLN A 112 20.42 0.20 7.95
C GLN A 112 21.72 0.98 8.11
N TYR A 113 21.67 2.24 8.54
CA TYR A 113 22.85 3.10 8.76
C TYR A 113 23.32 3.19 10.22
N SER A 114 22.58 2.60 11.16
CA SER A 114 22.96 2.54 12.60
C SER A 114 23.58 1.21 13.02
N ALA A 115 23.62 0.22 12.11
CA ALA A 115 24.21 -1.11 12.29
C ALA A 115 25.60 -1.21 11.66
#